data_AF-A0A1S3BLV1-F1
#
_entry.id   AF-A0A1S3BLV1-F1
#
_cell.length_a   1.000
_cell.length_b   1.000
_cell.length_c   1.000
_cell.angle_alpha   90.00
_cell.angle_beta   90.00
_cell.angle_gamma   90.00
#
_symmetry.space_group_name_H-M   'P 1'
#
loop_
_entity.id
_entity.type
_entity.pdbx_description
1 polymer ?
#
loop_
_entity_poly.entity_id
_entity_poly.type
_entity_poly.pdbx_seq_one_letter_code
_entity_poly.pdbx_strand_id
1 'polypeptide(L)'
;MEREEEEEDIVCLDPSFFMNNDYQLTTFTFGSHEIELFCLQSASSITGILCSKFCHKVVLTDHNEEVLKILKKNIQLHASPESLGNSAELAAEKLEWGNSDQITQVMDKHSGGFDLILGADICFQQSSVPLLFKTAERLLQVRGRGKCKFILAYVSRARSMDTLILDEASRHGMQMTEVDGTRSVVGNLQGVIYEITLN
;
A
#
# COMPACT_ATOMS: atom_id res chain seq x y z
N MET A 1 5.40 -42.85 -50.85
CA MET A 1 5.79 -41.45 -50.67
C MET A 1 4.89 -40.93 -49.55
N GLU A 2 5.32 -41.18 -48.32
CA GLU A 2 4.61 -40.76 -47.11
C GLU A 2 4.97 -39.29 -46.87
N ARG A 3 3.96 -38.45 -46.62
CA ARG A 3 4.18 -37.07 -46.20
C ARG A 3 4.48 -37.10 -44.71
N GLU A 4 5.69 -36.67 -44.35
CA GLU A 4 6.00 -36.28 -42.97
C GLU A 4 5.18 -35.01 -42.67
N GLU A 5 4.30 -35.10 -41.68
CA GLU A 5 3.65 -33.93 -41.09
C GLU A 5 4.72 -33.20 -40.26
N GLU A 6 5.06 -31.97 -40.65
CA GLU A 6 5.86 -31.08 -39.82
C GLU A 6 5.07 -30.79 -38.53
N GLU A 7 5.52 -31.35 -37.40
CA GLU A 7 5.03 -30.94 -36.09
C GLU A 7 5.33 -29.45 -35.91
N GLU A 8 4.28 -28.62 -35.86
CA GLU A 8 4.43 -27.22 -35.48
C GLU A 8 5.05 -27.16 -34.08
N ASP A 9 6.24 -26.57 -33.96
CA ASP A 9 6.92 -26.31 -32.68
C ASP A 9 5.99 -25.46 -31.80
N ILE A 10 5.24 -26.11 -30.92
CA ILE A 10 4.47 -25.42 -29.88
C ILE A 10 5.48 -24.82 -28.92
N VAL A 11 5.65 -23.49 -29.01
CA VAL A 11 6.43 -22.73 -28.04
C VAL A 11 5.71 -22.76 -26.70
N CYS A 12 6.08 -23.73 -25.85
CA CYS A 12 5.65 -23.79 -24.46
C CYS A 12 6.36 -22.67 -23.68
N LEU A 13 5.70 -21.53 -23.53
CA LEU A 13 6.17 -20.48 -22.64
C LEU A 13 6.01 -20.94 -21.19
N ASP A 14 7.14 -21.11 -20.50
CA ASP A 14 7.16 -21.43 -19.08
C ASP A 14 6.42 -20.36 -18.27
N PRO A 15 5.67 -20.68 -17.20
CA PRO A 15 5.08 -19.67 -16.32
C PRO A 15 6.09 -18.62 -15.81
N SER A 16 7.37 -18.98 -15.67
CA SER A 16 8.47 -18.06 -15.34
C SER A 16 8.69 -16.98 -16.39
N PHE A 17 8.28 -17.21 -17.65
CA PHE A 17 8.30 -16.21 -18.72
C PHE A 17 7.35 -15.04 -18.41
N PHE A 18 6.27 -15.29 -17.67
CA PHE A 18 5.30 -14.28 -17.24
C PHE A 18 5.52 -13.81 -15.79
N MET A 19 6.34 -14.53 -15.01
CA MET A 19 6.67 -14.18 -13.63
C MET A 19 8.08 -13.62 -13.55
N ASN A 20 8.23 -12.33 -13.85
CA ASN A 20 9.47 -11.61 -13.59
C ASN A 20 9.68 -11.51 -12.06
N ASN A 21 10.63 -12.30 -11.55
CA ASN A 21 11.08 -12.30 -10.16
C ASN A 21 12.41 -11.55 -9.97
N ASP A 22 12.90 -10.86 -11.00
CA ASP A 22 14.12 -10.05 -10.94
C ASP A 22 13.81 -8.71 -10.29
N TYR A 23 13.52 -8.77 -8.99
CA TYR A 23 13.36 -7.60 -8.15
C TYR A 23 14.66 -6.81 -8.16
N GLN A 24 14.62 -5.58 -8.70
CA GLN A 24 15.80 -4.74 -8.73
C GLN A 24 15.93 -4.00 -7.40
N LEU A 25 17.10 -4.14 -6.76
CA LEU A 25 17.47 -3.32 -5.62
C LEU A 25 17.67 -1.89 -6.12
N THR A 26 16.90 -0.96 -5.60
CA THR A 26 16.94 0.46 -6.00
C THR A 26 17.19 1.33 -4.78
N THR A 27 18.09 2.30 -4.92
CA THR A 27 18.40 3.28 -3.86
C THR A 27 17.58 4.55 -4.05
N PHE A 28 16.89 4.96 -3.00
CA PHE A 28 16.11 6.20 -2.93
C PHE A 28 16.75 7.16 -1.93
N THR A 29 16.76 8.44 -2.26
CA THR A 29 17.23 9.51 -1.37
C THR A 29 16.05 10.37 -0.91
N PHE A 30 15.93 10.58 0.41
CA PHE A 30 14.93 11.47 1.00
C PHE A 30 15.59 12.36 2.06
N GLY A 31 15.88 13.61 1.70
CA GLY A 31 16.68 14.50 2.53
C GLY A 31 18.07 13.90 2.76
N SER A 32 18.43 13.66 4.02
CA SER A 32 19.69 13.01 4.41
C SER A 32 19.63 11.48 4.51
N HIS A 33 18.49 10.86 4.17
CA HIS A 33 18.31 9.42 4.29
C HIS A 33 18.46 8.72 2.94
N GLU A 34 19.25 7.65 2.91
CA GLU A 34 19.32 6.69 1.81
C GLU A 34 18.55 5.42 2.20
N ILE A 35 17.69 4.94 1.30
CA ILE A 35 16.86 3.75 1.51
C ILE A 35 17.01 2.85 0.29
N GLU A 36 17.49 1.63 0.51
CA GLU A 36 17.57 0.59 -0.52
C GLU A 36 16.38 -0.34 -0.43
N LEU A 37 15.68 -0.59 -1.54
CA LEU A 37 14.51 -1.46 -1.57
C LEU A 37 14.51 -2.38 -2.78
N PHE A 38 14.12 -3.63 -2.56
CA PHE A 38 13.63 -4.49 -3.63
C PHE A 38 12.28 -3.95 -4.09
N CYS A 39 12.20 -3.58 -5.37
CA CYS A 39 11.00 -3.03 -5.99
C CYS A 39 10.48 -3.97 -7.09
N LEU A 40 9.19 -4.33 -7.02
CA LEU A 40 8.37 -4.38 -8.23
C LEU A 40 8.11 -2.91 -8.62
N GLN A 41 7.82 -2.58 -9.86
CA GLN A 41 7.45 -1.20 -10.26
C GLN A 41 6.12 -0.69 -9.62
N SER A 42 5.63 -1.31 -8.54
CA SER A 42 4.53 -0.87 -7.68
C SER A 42 5.06 -0.44 -6.31
N ALA A 43 4.84 0.83 -5.97
CA ALA A 43 5.58 1.62 -4.98
C ALA A 43 5.16 1.46 -3.50
N SER A 44 4.55 0.33 -3.10
CA SER A 44 3.97 0.19 -1.75
C SER A 44 5.00 0.03 -0.62
N SER A 45 6.26 -0.30 -0.92
CA SER A 45 7.30 -0.51 0.10
C SER A 45 8.01 0.77 0.57
N ILE A 46 8.15 1.77 -0.30
CA ILE A 46 8.98 2.97 -0.05
C ILE A 46 8.43 3.80 1.10
N THR A 47 7.15 4.15 1.03
CA THR A 47 6.51 5.03 2.02
C THR A 47 6.60 4.42 3.43
N GLY A 48 6.26 3.14 3.59
CA GLY A 48 6.26 2.53 4.92
C GLY A 48 7.66 2.25 5.47
N ILE A 49 8.63 1.87 4.65
CA ILE A 49 10.02 1.74 5.12
C ILE A 49 10.60 3.10 5.50
N LEU A 50 10.29 4.18 4.77
CA LEU A 50 10.67 5.53 5.18
C LEU A 50 10.03 5.92 6.53
N CYS A 51 8.74 5.62 6.73
CA CYS A 51 8.06 5.86 8.00
C CYS A 51 8.74 5.13 9.18
N SER A 52 9.41 4.00 8.95
CA SER A 52 10.16 3.28 9.99
C SER A 52 11.30 4.10 10.62
N LYS A 53 11.74 5.20 9.98
CA LYS A 53 12.74 6.11 10.55
C LYS A 53 12.15 7.10 11.57
N PHE A 54 10.83 7.28 11.57
CA PHE A 54 10.13 8.30 12.36
C PHE A 54 9.07 7.73 13.30
N CYS A 55 8.55 6.53 13.01
CA CYS A 55 7.50 5.87 13.77
C CYS A 55 8.07 4.82 14.71
N HIS A 56 7.43 4.57 15.86
CA HIS A 56 7.83 3.47 16.74
C HIS A 56 7.50 2.08 16.16
N LYS A 57 6.42 2.01 15.37
CA LYS A 57 5.92 0.79 14.71
C LYS A 57 5.33 1.14 13.36
N VAL A 58 5.57 0.31 12.35
CA VAL A 58 4.95 0.39 11.03
C VAL A 58 4.52 -1.00 10.59
N VAL A 59 3.28 -1.09 10.11
CA VAL A 59 2.72 -2.32 9.54
C VAL A 59 2.48 -2.08 8.06
N LEU A 60 3.21 -2.81 7.22
CA LEU A 60 3.06 -2.84 5.78
C LEU A 60 2.04 -3.92 5.41
N THR A 61 1.11 -3.62 4.51
CA THR A 61 0.06 -4.58 4.15
C THR A 61 -0.11 -4.72 2.66
N ASP A 62 -0.31 -5.95 2.20
CA ASP A 62 -0.76 -6.24 0.83
C ASP A 62 -1.58 -7.54 0.83
N HIS A 63 -2.44 -7.71 -0.16
CA HIS A 63 -3.19 -8.95 -0.39
C HIS A 63 -2.36 -10.02 -1.11
N ASN A 64 -1.40 -9.58 -1.95
CA ASN A 64 -0.64 -10.44 -2.84
C ASN A 64 0.55 -11.07 -2.09
N GLU A 65 0.62 -12.40 -2.09
CA GLU A 65 1.67 -13.15 -1.39
C GLU A 65 3.07 -12.87 -1.92
N GLU A 66 3.23 -12.62 -3.22
CA GLU A 66 4.52 -12.25 -3.79
C GLU A 66 4.95 -10.86 -3.33
N VAL A 67 4.01 -9.91 -3.26
CA VAL A 67 4.29 -8.58 -2.68
C VAL A 67 4.66 -8.70 -1.20
N LEU A 68 3.96 -9.55 -0.44
CA LEU A 68 4.29 -9.82 0.97
C LEU A 68 5.70 -10.41 1.14
N LYS A 69 6.15 -11.31 0.26
CA LYS A 69 7.52 -11.82 0.29
C LYS A 69 8.53 -10.68 0.09
N ILE A 70 8.25 -9.74 -0.81
CA ILE A 70 9.13 -8.58 -1.05
C ILE A 70 9.13 -7.65 0.16
N LEU A 71 7.96 -7.35 0.73
CA LEU A 71 7.87 -6.53 1.95
C LEU A 71 8.69 -7.16 3.08
N LYS A 72 8.60 -8.48 3.28
CA LYS A 72 9.41 -9.20 4.28
C LYS A 72 10.91 -9.11 4.00
N LYS A 73 11.34 -9.24 2.73
CA LYS A 73 12.75 -9.04 2.34
C LYS A 73 13.22 -7.60 2.60
N ASN A 74 12.41 -6.60 2.28
CA ASN A 74 12.72 -5.20 2.55
C ASN A 74 12.81 -4.93 4.05
N ILE A 75 11.93 -5.48 4.86
CA ILE A 75 12.04 -5.39 6.33
C ILE A 75 13.34 -6.01 6.82
N GLN A 76 13.71 -7.19 6.31
CA GLN A 76 14.97 -7.85 6.70
C GLN A 76 16.20 -7.04 6.31
N LEU A 77 16.20 -6.39 5.14
CA LEU A 77 17.29 -5.48 4.73
C LEU A 77 17.45 -4.31 5.70
N HIS A 78 16.36 -3.79 6.24
CA HIS A 78 16.36 -2.66 7.16
C HIS A 78 16.35 -3.05 8.65
N ALA A 79 16.37 -4.35 8.95
CA ALA A 79 16.48 -4.89 10.30
C ALA A 79 17.97 -4.94 10.69
N SER A 80 18.57 -3.79 11.02
CA SER A 80 19.98 -3.76 11.45
C SER A 80 20.13 -4.13 12.94
N PRO A 81 21.05 -5.05 13.29
CA PRO A 81 21.39 -5.35 14.69
C PRO A 81 22.14 -4.21 15.41
N GLU A 82 22.64 -3.23 14.66
CA GLU A 82 23.57 -2.21 15.13
C GLU A 82 22.89 -0.91 15.58
N SER A 83 21.57 -0.78 15.38
CA SER A 83 20.79 0.35 15.88
C SER A 83 20.24 0.09 17.29
N LEU A 84 21.17 -0.02 18.25
CA LEU A 84 20.89 -0.01 19.69
C LEU A 84 20.22 1.32 20.08
N GLY A 85 18.91 1.43 19.89
CA GLY A 85 18.09 2.46 20.52
C GLY A 85 16.77 2.83 19.85
N ASN A 86 16.62 2.71 18.53
CA ASN A 86 15.50 3.35 17.80
C ASN A 86 15.07 2.67 16.48
N SER A 87 15.29 1.37 16.29
CA SER A 87 14.69 0.70 15.12
C SER A 87 13.19 0.56 15.34
N ALA A 88 12.38 1.12 14.45
CA ALA A 88 10.93 0.90 14.47
C ALA A 88 10.61 -0.60 14.39
N GLU A 89 9.56 -1.02 15.09
CA GLU A 89 8.96 -2.34 14.89
C GLU A 89 8.33 -2.38 13.48
N LEU A 90 8.96 -3.09 12.56
CA LEU A 90 8.47 -3.30 11.20
C LEU A 90 7.80 -4.66 11.07
N ALA A 91 6.56 -4.67 10.57
CA ALA A 91 5.82 -5.90 10.28
C ALA A 91 5.22 -5.85 8.86
N ALA A 92 5.02 -7.03 8.28
CA ALA A 92 4.31 -7.21 7.02
C ALA A 92 3.15 -8.18 7.24
N GLU A 93 1.92 -7.72 7.02
CA GLU A 93 0.70 -8.49 7.25
C GLU A 93 -0.12 -8.61 5.97
N LYS A 94 -0.77 -9.77 5.79
CA LYS A 94 -1.71 -9.96 4.69
C LYS A 94 -2.99 -9.18 4.95
N LEU A 95 -3.38 -8.33 4.00
CA LEU A 95 -4.64 -7.60 4.06
C LEU A 95 -5.22 -7.36 2.67
N GLU A 96 -6.28 -8.07 2.37
CA GLU A 96 -7.18 -7.78 1.26
C GLU A 96 -8.30 -6.86 1.75
N TRP A 97 -8.48 -5.74 1.06
CA TRP A 97 -9.51 -4.79 1.45
C TRP A 97 -10.91 -5.43 1.38
N GLY A 98 -11.70 -5.18 2.41
CA GLY A 98 -13.05 -5.73 2.56
C GLY A 98 -13.11 -7.17 3.10
N ASN A 99 -11.97 -7.85 3.23
CA ASN A 99 -11.88 -9.18 3.84
C ASN A 99 -11.95 -9.08 5.37
N SER A 100 -13.12 -9.36 5.93
CA SER A 100 -13.39 -9.21 7.37
C SER A 100 -12.46 -10.04 8.26
N ASP A 101 -12.08 -11.25 7.83
CA ASP A 101 -11.25 -12.16 8.63
C ASP A 101 -9.82 -11.63 8.72
N GLN A 102 -9.25 -11.19 7.60
CA GLN A 102 -7.90 -10.61 7.56
C GLN A 102 -7.86 -9.27 8.31
N ILE A 103 -8.89 -8.43 8.17
CA ILE A 103 -9.02 -7.19 8.96
C ILE A 103 -9.02 -7.52 10.46
N THR A 104 -9.79 -8.52 10.88
CA THR A 104 -9.85 -8.96 12.28
C THR A 104 -8.51 -9.48 12.77
N GLN A 105 -7.81 -10.30 11.98
CA GLN A 105 -6.48 -10.78 12.32
C GLN A 105 -5.47 -9.64 12.53
N VAL A 106 -5.47 -8.63 11.64
CA VAL A 106 -4.61 -7.44 11.78
C VAL A 106 -4.96 -6.66 13.05
N MET A 107 -6.25 -6.46 13.35
CA MET A 107 -6.69 -5.76 14.56
C MET A 107 -6.35 -6.54 15.83
N ASP A 108 -6.49 -7.87 15.84
CA ASP A 108 -6.18 -8.71 17.00
C ASP A 108 -4.67 -8.70 17.29
N LYS A 109 -3.85 -8.81 16.24
CA LYS A 109 -2.39 -8.75 16.34
C LYS A 109 -1.89 -7.35 16.75
N HIS A 110 -2.65 -6.31 16.42
CA HIS A 110 -2.33 -4.92 16.71
C HIS A 110 -3.48 -4.25 17.47
N SER A 111 -3.85 -4.84 18.62
CA SER A 111 -5.04 -4.46 19.40
C SER A 111 -5.03 -3.03 19.95
N GLY A 112 -3.86 -2.40 20.02
CA GLY A 112 -3.72 -0.96 20.32
C GLY A 112 -4.13 -0.03 19.16
N GLY A 113 -4.45 -0.59 17.99
CA GLY A 113 -4.76 0.13 16.76
C GLY A 113 -3.60 0.97 16.23
N PHE A 114 -3.94 1.90 15.33
CA PHE A 114 -2.97 2.75 14.62
C PHE A 114 -3.26 4.22 14.86
N ASP A 115 -2.24 5.06 14.99
CA ASP A 115 -2.43 6.52 15.00
C ASP A 115 -2.65 7.06 13.58
N LEU A 116 -2.03 6.43 12.58
CA LEU A 116 -2.08 6.82 11.18
C LEU A 116 -2.26 5.60 10.27
N ILE A 117 -3.11 5.74 9.26
CA ILE A 117 -3.21 4.86 8.10
C ILE A 117 -2.72 5.67 6.90
N LEU A 118 -1.88 5.08 6.05
CA LEU A 118 -1.32 5.76 4.88
C LEU A 118 -1.73 5.02 3.61
N GLY A 119 -2.24 5.77 2.63
CA GLY A 119 -2.52 5.27 1.29
C GLY A 119 -1.96 6.25 0.27
N ALA A 120 -1.06 5.78 -0.59
CA ALA A 120 -0.49 6.61 -1.65
C ALA A 120 -0.69 5.91 -2.99
N ASP A 121 -1.43 6.57 -3.88
CA ASP A 121 -1.73 6.07 -5.21
C ASP A 121 -2.40 4.68 -5.25
N ILE A 122 -3.34 4.46 -4.32
CA ILE A 122 -4.05 3.18 -4.16
C ILE A 122 -5.47 3.17 -4.74
N CYS A 123 -5.98 4.33 -5.17
CA CYS A 123 -7.33 4.51 -5.71
C CYS A 123 -7.34 4.58 -7.25
N PHE A 124 -6.82 3.54 -7.91
CA PHE A 124 -6.80 3.44 -9.39
C PHE A 124 -7.81 2.41 -9.94
N GLN A 125 -8.28 1.48 -9.11
CA GLN A 125 -9.29 0.49 -9.49
C GLN A 125 -10.64 0.81 -8.83
N GLN A 126 -11.64 1.18 -9.63
CA GLN A 126 -12.93 1.66 -9.15
C GLN A 126 -13.65 0.65 -8.23
N SER A 127 -13.58 -0.65 -8.54
CA SER A 127 -14.19 -1.72 -7.73
C SER A 127 -13.57 -1.89 -6.35
N SER A 128 -12.33 -1.43 -6.16
CA SER A 128 -11.59 -1.59 -4.90
C SER A 128 -11.87 -0.46 -3.92
N VAL A 129 -12.35 0.70 -4.39
CA VAL A 129 -12.56 1.89 -3.54
C VAL A 129 -13.60 1.63 -2.42
N PRO A 130 -14.77 1.02 -2.67
CA PRO A 130 -15.69 0.69 -1.58
C PRO A 130 -15.08 -0.24 -0.52
N LEU A 131 -14.28 -1.22 -0.95
CA LEU A 131 -13.62 -2.16 -0.06
C LEU A 131 -12.53 -1.48 0.77
N LEU A 132 -11.79 -0.53 0.17
CA LEU A 132 -10.80 0.31 0.85
C LEU A 132 -11.45 1.12 1.96
N PHE A 133 -12.55 1.83 1.68
CA PHE A 133 -13.23 2.65 2.69
C PHE A 133 -13.85 1.81 3.81
N LYS A 134 -14.44 0.65 3.49
CA LYS A 134 -14.88 -0.33 4.49
C LYS A 134 -13.74 -0.80 5.39
N THR A 135 -12.55 -1.00 4.83
CA THR A 135 -11.36 -1.42 5.58
C THR A 135 -10.84 -0.29 6.48
N ALA A 136 -10.70 0.91 5.90
CA ALA A 136 -10.24 2.10 6.61
C ALA A 136 -11.15 2.43 7.80
N GLU A 137 -12.48 2.33 7.63
CA GLU A 137 -13.45 2.54 8.72
C GLU A 137 -13.14 1.64 9.91
N ARG A 138 -12.98 0.33 9.67
CA ARG A 138 -12.72 -0.65 10.73
C ARG A 138 -11.41 -0.35 11.45
N LEU A 139 -10.37 0.02 10.73
CA LEU A 139 -9.06 0.34 11.31
C LEU A 139 -9.09 1.67 12.09
N LEU A 140 -9.79 2.69 11.58
CA LEU A 140 -9.95 4.00 12.25
C LEU A 140 -10.72 3.87 13.57
N GLN A 141 -11.64 2.91 13.69
CA GLN A 141 -12.46 2.70 14.89
C GLN A 141 -11.69 2.12 16.09
N VAL A 142 -10.57 1.42 15.86
CA VAL A 142 -9.88 0.63 16.90
C VAL A 142 -9.46 1.47 18.11
N ARG A 143 -8.91 2.67 17.89
CA ARG A 143 -8.47 3.58 18.98
C ARG A 143 -9.59 4.47 19.52
N GLY A 144 -10.78 4.43 18.92
CA GLY A 144 -11.86 5.38 19.13
C GLY A 144 -11.73 6.63 18.25
N ARG A 145 -12.86 7.34 18.11
CA ARG A 145 -13.01 8.50 17.21
C ARG A 145 -11.96 9.58 17.47
N GLY A 146 -11.42 10.14 16.40
CA GLY A 146 -10.42 11.22 16.43
C GLY A 146 -9.00 10.80 16.86
N LYS A 147 -8.76 9.54 17.23
CA LYS A 147 -7.42 9.05 17.65
C LYS A 147 -6.63 8.35 16.55
N CYS A 148 -7.25 8.14 15.38
CA CYS A 148 -6.62 7.61 14.19
C CYS A 148 -7.00 8.50 13.01
N LYS A 149 -6.05 8.75 12.11
CA LYS A 149 -6.30 9.46 10.85
C LYS A 149 -5.89 8.61 9.66
N PHE A 150 -6.61 8.74 8.56
CA PHE A 150 -6.23 8.15 7.28
C PHE A 150 -5.72 9.25 6.35
N ILE A 151 -4.45 9.19 5.96
CA ILE A 151 -3.84 10.11 4.99
C ILE A 151 -3.84 9.44 3.62
N LEU A 152 -4.59 10.02 2.69
CA LEU A 152 -4.73 9.53 1.33
C LEU A 152 -4.09 10.51 0.34
N ALA A 153 -2.94 10.14 -0.21
CA ALA A 153 -2.37 10.82 -1.37
C ALA A 153 -3.04 10.29 -2.65
N TYR A 154 -3.84 11.14 -3.28
CA TYR A 154 -4.71 10.80 -4.40
C TYR A 154 -4.33 11.55 -5.67
N VAL A 155 -4.33 10.84 -6.79
CA VAL A 155 -4.18 11.44 -8.13
C VAL A 155 -5.50 11.27 -8.88
N SER A 156 -6.12 12.39 -9.24
CA SER A 156 -7.36 12.45 -10.02
C SER A 156 -7.09 12.00 -11.46
N ARG A 157 -7.64 10.83 -11.80
CA ARG A 157 -7.53 10.20 -13.12
C ARG A 157 -8.82 10.26 -13.93
N ALA A 158 -9.96 10.28 -13.25
CA ALA A 158 -11.28 10.31 -13.86
C ALA A 158 -12.29 10.94 -12.91
N ARG A 159 -13.20 11.77 -13.43
CA ARG A 159 -14.24 12.43 -12.64
C ARG A 159 -15.13 11.44 -11.87
N SER A 160 -15.44 10.29 -12.48
CA SER A 160 -16.20 9.23 -11.82
C SER A 160 -15.48 8.67 -10.60
N MET A 161 -14.15 8.66 -10.60
CA MET A 161 -13.34 8.21 -9.47
C MET A 161 -13.32 9.24 -8.36
N ASP A 162 -13.19 10.53 -8.71
CA ASP A 162 -13.26 11.64 -7.74
C ASP A 162 -14.58 11.60 -6.96
N THR A 163 -15.71 11.45 -7.68
CA THR A 163 -17.04 11.35 -7.07
C THR A 163 -17.16 10.11 -6.19
N LEU A 164 -16.69 8.94 -6.66
CA LEU A 164 -16.82 7.71 -5.87
C LEU A 164 -16.07 7.78 -4.54
N ILE A 165 -14.87 8.35 -4.51
CA ILE A 165 -14.09 8.49 -3.26
C ILE A 165 -14.84 9.37 -2.24
N LEU A 166 -15.44 10.48 -2.70
CA LEU A 166 -16.24 11.36 -1.85
C LEU A 166 -17.51 10.67 -1.33
N ASP A 167 -18.19 9.93 -2.20
CA ASP A 167 -19.41 9.20 -1.85
C ASP A 167 -19.13 8.07 -0.85
N GLU A 168 -18.06 7.31 -1.05
CA GLU A 168 -17.62 6.27 -0.10
C GLU A 168 -17.25 6.87 1.26
N ALA A 169 -16.46 7.95 1.27
CA ALA A 169 -16.11 8.65 2.51
C ALA A 169 -17.39 9.08 3.27
N SER A 170 -18.33 9.73 2.59
CA SER A 170 -19.59 10.17 3.18
C SER A 170 -20.43 9.00 3.70
N ARG A 171 -20.49 7.88 2.97
CA ARG A 171 -21.29 6.71 3.38
C ARG A 171 -20.76 6.03 4.63
N HIS A 172 -19.45 6.05 4.81
CA HIS A 172 -18.78 5.52 6.00
C HIS A 172 -18.64 6.57 7.12
N GLY A 173 -19.35 7.71 7.03
CA GLY A 173 -19.33 8.75 8.06
C GLY A 173 -17.97 9.42 8.24
N MET A 174 -17.12 9.35 7.21
CA MET A 174 -15.78 9.92 7.23
C MET A 174 -15.81 11.38 6.77
N GLN A 175 -15.14 12.25 7.52
CA GLN A 175 -14.83 13.61 7.09
C GLN A 175 -13.51 13.60 6.33
N MET A 176 -13.52 14.13 5.11
CA MET A 176 -12.35 14.22 4.24
C MET A 176 -12.00 15.69 4.00
N THR A 177 -10.78 16.07 4.35
CA THR A 177 -10.28 17.46 4.26
C THR A 177 -9.01 17.47 3.42
N GLU A 178 -8.93 18.38 2.44
CA GLU A 178 -7.68 18.61 1.73
C GLU A 178 -6.63 19.19 2.68
N VAL A 179 -5.41 18.65 2.64
CA VAL A 179 -4.29 19.23 3.36
C VAL A 179 -3.81 20.46 2.61
N ASP A 180 -3.81 21.60 3.28
CA ASP A 180 -3.44 22.89 2.68
C ASP A 180 -2.08 22.83 1.97
N GLY A 181 -2.05 23.37 0.74
CA GLY A 181 -0.83 23.44 -0.07
C GLY A 181 -0.38 22.14 -0.73
N THR A 182 -1.12 21.02 -0.58
CA THR A 182 -0.72 19.73 -1.18
C THR A 182 -1.25 19.52 -2.61
N ARG A 183 -2.28 20.27 -3.00
CA ARG A 183 -2.83 20.22 -4.35
C ARG A 183 -1.79 20.68 -5.37
N SER A 184 -1.44 19.80 -6.29
CA SER A 184 -0.36 20.02 -7.25
C SER A 184 -0.57 19.25 -8.56
N VAL A 185 0.22 19.59 -9.58
CA VAL A 185 0.22 18.86 -10.85
C VAL A 185 1.22 17.70 -10.77
N VAL A 186 0.74 16.48 -11.01
CA VAL A 186 1.54 15.25 -11.06
C VAL A 186 1.52 14.73 -12.49
N GLY A 187 2.60 14.98 -13.25
CA GLY A 187 2.63 14.75 -14.70
C GLY A 187 1.63 15.65 -15.41
N ASN A 188 0.59 15.08 -16.01
CA ASN A 188 -0.54 15.79 -16.61
C ASN A 188 -1.83 15.71 -15.78
N LEU A 189 -1.76 15.19 -14.57
CA LEU A 189 -2.92 14.96 -13.67
C LEU A 189 -2.86 15.89 -12.46
N GLN A 190 -3.98 15.97 -11.72
CA GLN A 190 -4.06 16.70 -10.45
C GLN A 190 -3.87 15.73 -9.28
N GLY A 191 -2.88 16.00 -8.42
CA GLY A 191 -2.65 15.31 -7.16
C GLY A 191 -3.11 16.14 -5.97
N VAL A 192 -3.53 15.48 -4.90
CA VAL A 192 -3.93 16.11 -3.63
C VAL A 192 -3.74 15.12 -2.48
N ILE A 193 -3.43 15.63 -1.28
CA ILE A 193 -3.42 14.82 -0.06
C ILE A 193 -4.67 15.14 0.74
N TYR A 194 -5.42 14.11 1.10
CA TYR A 194 -6.55 14.21 2.01
C TYR A 194 -6.18 13.69 3.40
N GLU A 195 -6.61 14.42 4.43
CA GLU A 195 -6.76 13.91 5.78
C GLU A 195 -8.21 13.43 5.98
N ILE A 196 -8.36 12.16 6.36
CA ILE A 196 -9.65 11.50 6.56
C ILE A 196 -9.78 11.08 8.01
N THR A 197 -10.91 11.42 8.65
CA THR A 197 -11.21 11.05 10.04
C THR A 197 -12.64 10.54 10.16
N LEU A 198 -12.92 9.73 11.20
CA LEU A 198 -14.29 9.32 11.53
C LEU A 198 -14.96 10.37 12.42
N ASN A 199 -16.17 10.79 12.01
CA ASN A 199 -17.06 11.62 12.82
C ASN A 199 -17.66 10.84 14.00
#